data_AF-A0A7S1YNR2-F1
#
_entry.id   AF-A0A7S1YNR2-F1
#
_cell.length_a   1.000
_cell.length_b   1.000
_cell.length_c   1.000
_cell.angle_alpha   90.00
_cell.angle_beta   90.00
_cell.angle_gamma   90.00
#
_symmetry.space_group_name_H-M   'P 1'
#
loop_
_entity.id
_entity.type
_entity.pdbx_description
1 polymer ?
#
loop_
_entity_poly.entity_id
_entity_poly.type
_entity_poly.pdbx_seq_one_letter_code
_entity_poly.pdbx_strand_id
1 'polypeptide(L)'
;CYAKQRRGAEAEALLNRMHEEGRIPHQAMLYNIVMNAYAKSDIEDGPEHCQRLLSEMQRMSNDPRTRGRMPDLVSYNTLLDSYKRRGRVKEAEALMKTMKEEGTFDSISRRTLSMARKNAVDKTPEG
;
A
#
# COMPACT_ATOMS: atom_id res chain seq x y z
N CYS A 1 3.69 -18.86 -0.33
CA CYS A 1 4.04 -19.63 0.90
C CYS A 1 3.24 -19.16 2.11
N TYR A 2 2.65 -20.08 2.87
CA TYR A 2 1.90 -19.81 4.12
C TYR A 2 2.62 -18.86 5.10
N ALA A 3 3.95 -18.90 5.16
CA ALA A 3 4.76 -18.00 5.98
C ALA A 3 4.64 -16.50 5.61
N LYS A 4 4.38 -16.16 4.34
CA LYS A 4 4.17 -14.77 3.92
C LYS A 4 2.75 -14.29 4.22
N GLN A 5 1.77 -15.19 4.17
CA GLN A 5 0.36 -14.88 4.43
C GLN A 5 0.11 -14.64 5.93
N ARG A 6 0.69 -15.48 6.80
CA ARG A 6 0.62 -15.32 8.26
C ARG A 6 1.17 -13.97 8.74
N ARG A 7 2.26 -13.48 8.13
CA ARG A 7 2.92 -12.23 8.55
C ARG A 7 2.06 -10.99 8.33
N GLY A 8 1.19 -10.97 7.32
CA GLY A 8 0.26 -9.85 7.08
C GLY A 8 -0.85 -9.81 8.13
N ALA A 9 -1.53 -10.95 8.32
CA ALA A 9 -2.62 -11.08 9.28
C ALA A 9 -2.16 -10.89 10.74
N GLU A 10 -1.00 -11.43 11.12
CA GLU A 10 -0.42 -11.25 12.46
C GLU A 10 -0.03 -9.78 12.71
N ALA A 11 0.53 -9.11 11.71
CA ALA A 11 0.89 -7.69 11.82
C ALA A 11 -0.36 -6.80 11.92
N GLU A 12 -1.43 -7.13 11.19
CA GLU A 12 -2.71 -6.43 11.32
C GLU A 12 -3.36 -6.67 12.69
N ALA A 13 -3.34 -7.91 13.20
CA ALA A 13 -3.86 -8.21 14.54
C ALA A 13 -3.06 -7.49 15.65
N LEU A 14 -1.76 -7.24 15.43
CA LEU A 14 -0.97 -6.41 16.33
C LEU A 14 -1.40 -4.93 16.24
N LEU A 15 -1.61 -4.40 15.03
CA LEU A 15 -2.08 -3.03 14.80
C LEU A 15 -3.43 -2.79 15.49
N ASN A 16 -4.37 -3.73 15.34
CA ASN A 16 -5.70 -3.64 15.93
C ASN A 16 -5.65 -3.68 17.46
N ARG A 17 -4.87 -4.60 18.04
CA ARG A 17 -4.67 -4.66 19.51
C ARG A 17 -4.07 -3.37 20.06
N MET A 18 -3.11 -2.77 19.37
CA MET A 18 -2.56 -1.48 19.79
C MET A 18 -3.66 -0.41 19.79
N HIS A 19 -4.54 -0.40 18.79
CA HIS A 19 -5.69 0.51 18.74
C HIS A 19 -6.65 0.32 19.92
N GLU A 20 -7.00 -0.95 20.24
CA GLU A 20 -7.89 -1.32 21.35
C GLU A 20 -7.32 -0.96 22.73
N GLU A 21 -6.00 -1.09 22.91
CA GLU A 21 -5.29 -0.71 24.13
C GLU A 21 -5.18 0.84 24.30
N GLY A 22 -5.77 1.62 23.40
CA GLY A 22 -5.61 3.08 23.35
C GLY A 22 -4.21 3.52 22.95
N ARG A 23 -3.35 2.57 22.54
CA ARG A 23 -2.02 2.82 21.99
C ARG A 23 -2.18 3.16 20.53
N ILE A 24 -2.44 4.44 20.27
CA ILE A 24 -2.41 4.97 18.93
C ILE A 24 -1.04 4.64 18.31
N PRO A 25 -0.96 3.92 17.17
CA PRO A 25 0.28 3.80 16.42
C PRO A 25 0.71 5.21 16.03
N HIS A 26 1.64 5.78 16.78
CA HIS A 26 2.02 7.19 16.63
C HIS A 26 2.72 7.49 15.30
N GLN A 27 2.93 6.47 14.44
CA GLN A 27 3.81 6.57 13.28
C GLN A 27 3.26 5.79 12.08
N ALA A 28 3.27 6.44 10.92
CA ALA A 28 3.00 5.84 9.61
C ALA A 28 3.80 4.54 9.35
N MET A 29 4.94 4.37 10.02
CA MET A 29 5.77 3.17 9.98
C MET A 29 4.99 1.87 10.26
N LEU A 30 4.09 1.84 11.26
CA LEU A 30 3.38 0.60 11.60
C LEU A 30 2.42 0.16 10.50
N TYR A 31 1.70 1.12 9.91
CA TYR A 31 0.85 0.86 8.75
C TYR A 31 1.69 0.39 7.55
N ASN A 32 2.82 1.04 7.30
CA ASN A 32 3.75 0.65 6.24
C ASN A 32 4.28 -0.78 6.41
N ILE A 33 4.51 -1.24 7.65
CA ILE A 33 4.91 -2.63 7.94
C ILE A 33 3.80 -3.60 7.51
N VAL A 34 2.55 -3.36 7.92
CA VAL A 34 1.40 -4.20 7.59
C VAL A 34 1.15 -4.20 6.07
N MET A 35 1.14 -3.02 5.45
CA MET A 35 0.98 -2.87 4.00
C MET A 35 2.11 -3.61 3.24
N ASN A 36 3.36 -3.50 3.68
CA ASN A 36 4.48 -4.17 3.01
C ASN A 36 4.40 -5.69 3.17
N ALA A 37 3.86 -6.19 4.29
CA ALA A 37 3.58 -7.61 4.47
C ALA A 37 2.52 -8.10 3.46
N TYR A 38 1.40 -7.37 3.32
CA TYR A 38 0.36 -7.69 2.33
C TYR A 38 0.87 -7.58 0.89
N ALA A 39 1.57 -6.50 0.55
CA ALA A 39 2.11 -6.26 -0.78
C ALA A 39 3.05 -7.38 -1.25
N LYS A 40 3.89 -7.90 -0.34
CA LYS A 40 4.85 -8.99 -0.61
C LYS A 40 4.28 -10.39 -0.41
N SER A 41 3.08 -10.51 0.14
CA SER A 41 2.38 -11.78 0.28
C SER A 41 1.82 -12.25 -1.06
N ASP A 42 1.52 -13.55 -1.15
CA ASP A 42 0.83 -14.15 -2.30
C ASP A 42 -0.71 -14.13 -2.11
N ILE A 43 -1.22 -13.33 -1.17
CA ILE A 43 -2.67 -13.16 -0.95
C ILE A 43 -3.25 -12.37 -2.13
N GLU A 44 -4.32 -12.87 -2.73
CA GLU A 44 -4.98 -12.22 -3.87
C GLU A 44 -5.43 -10.80 -3.51
N ASP A 45 -6.16 -10.68 -2.39
CA ASP A 45 -6.69 -9.44 -1.82
C ASP A 45 -5.63 -8.53 -1.14
N GLY A 46 -4.34 -8.84 -1.31
CA GLY A 46 -3.26 -8.03 -0.73
C GLY A 46 -3.35 -6.52 -1.06
N PRO A 47 -3.66 -6.10 -2.30
CA PRO A 47 -3.85 -4.70 -2.64
C PRO A 47 -5.06 -4.07 -1.95
N GLU A 48 -6.16 -4.80 -1.80
CA GLU A 48 -7.37 -4.37 -1.11
C GLU A 48 -7.08 -4.08 0.36
N HIS A 49 -6.32 -4.96 1.03
CA HIS A 49 -5.84 -4.71 2.40
C HIS A 49 -4.96 -3.46 2.47
N CYS A 50 -4.01 -3.30 1.55
CA CYS A 50 -3.16 -2.11 1.48
C CYS A 50 -3.97 -0.83 1.23
N GLN A 51 -4.97 -0.87 0.34
CA GLN A 51 -5.81 0.26 0.02
C GLN A 51 -6.67 0.67 1.21
N ARG A 52 -7.25 -0.29 1.93
CA ARG A 52 -8.02 -0.04 3.15
C ARG A 52 -7.17 0.67 4.21
N LEU A 53 -5.96 0.17 4.46
CA LEU A 53 -5.03 0.78 5.43
C LEU A 53 -4.62 2.19 5.01
N LEU A 54 -4.36 2.42 3.71
CA LEU A 54 -4.04 3.74 3.19
C LEU A 54 -5.22 4.72 3.36
N SER A 55 -6.45 4.28 3.08
CA SER A 55 -7.65 5.09 3.31
C SER A 55 -7.89 5.38 4.79
N GLU A 56 -7.57 4.45 5.68
CA GLU A 56 -7.63 4.66 7.14
C GLU A 56 -6.64 5.75 7.57
N MET A 57 -5.40 5.69 7.09
CA MET A 57 -4.39 6.74 7.31
C MET A 57 -4.84 8.11 6.78
N GLN A 58 -5.44 8.17 5.57
CA GLN A 58 -6.00 9.40 5.01
C GLN A 58 -7.14 9.96 5.88
N ARG A 59 -8.07 9.12 6.34
CA ARG A 59 -9.17 9.56 7.22
C ARG A 59 -8.64 10.11 8.54
N MET A 60 -7.66 9.41 9.13
CA MET A 60 -7.02 9.89 10.34
C MET A 60 -6.32 11.22 10.11
N SER A 61 -5.64 11.43 8.98
CA SER A 61 -4.91 12.67 8.69
C SER A 61 -5.74 13.95 8.78
N ASN A 62 -7.06 13.85 8.58
CA ASN A 62 -7.99 14.97 8.70
C ASN A 62 -8.27 15.38 10.16
N ASP A 63 -7.96 14.52 11.14
CA ASP A 63 -8.06 14.88 12.56
C ASP A 63 -6.76 15.56 13.02
N PRO A 64 -6.80 16.82 13.48
CA PRO A 64 -5.64 17.60 13.90
C PRO A 64 -4.86 17.00 15.09
N ARG A 65 -5.46 16.06 15.84
CA ARG A 65 -4.82 15.30 16.92
C ARG A 65 -3.95 14.15 16.41
N THR A 66 -3.90 13.95 15.09
CA THR A 66 -3.26 12.79 14.44
C THR A 66 -2.00 13.09 13.64
N ARG A 67 -1.49 14.32 13.72
CA ARG A 67 -0.22 14.74 13.11
C ARG A 67 0.87 13.65 13.30
N GLY A 68 1.25 12.99 12.20
CA GLY A 68 2.17 11.83 12.19
C GLY A 68 1.58 10.52 11.63
N ARG A 69 0.27 10.49 11.34
CA ARG A 69 -0.45 9.32 10.83
C ARG A 69 -0.88 9.45 9.35
N MET A 70 -0.29 10.41 8.64
CA MET A 70 -0.56 10.62 7.22
C MET A 70 0.08 9.50 6.40
N PRO A 71 -0.55 9.05 5.31
CA PRO A 71 0.14 8.24 4.32
C PRO A 71 1.39 8.99 3.84
N ASP A 72 2.51 8.28 3.78
CA ASP A 72 3.76 8.82 3.27
C ASP A 72 4.08 8.19 1.90
N LEU A 73 5.18 8.63 1.29
CA LEU A 73 5.64 8.09 0.01
C LEU A 73 5.82 6.56 0.06
N VAL A 74 6.20 6.01 1.22
CA VAL A 74 6.37 4.56 1.40
C VAL A 74 5.01 3.86 1.38
N SER A 75 3.96 4.43 1.99
CA SER A 75 2.59 3.88 1.95
C SER A 75 2.09 3.75 0.51
N TYR A 76 2.19 4.81 -0.28
CA TYR A 76 1.76 4.79 -1.68
C TYR A 76 2.61 3.86 -2.55
N ASN A 77 3.93 3.90 -2.40
CA ASN A 77 4.83 3.02 -3.15
C ASN A 77 4.58 1.54 -2.82
N THR A 78 4.21 1.24 -1.59
CA THR A 78 3.90 -0.13 -1.16
C THR A 78 2.63 -0.64 -1.83
N LEU A 79 1.57 0.19 -1.92
CA LEU A 79 0.36 -0.16 -2.65
C LEU A 79 0.61 -0.27 -4.17
N LEU A 80 1.44 0.61 -4.74
CA LEU A 80 1.87 0.50 -6.14
C LEU A 80 2.64 -0.79 -6.43
N ASP A 81 3.58 -1.19 -5.56
CA ASP A 81 4.29 -2.47 -5.71
C ASP A 81 3.30 -3.65 -5.60
N SER A 82 2.33 -3.57 -4.70
CA SER A 82 1.27 -4.58 -4.55
C SER A 82 0.49 -4.79 -5.85
N TYR A 83 0.06 -3.71 -6.52
CA TYR A 83 -0.61 -3.76 -7.82
C TYR A 83 0.29 -4.27 -8.94
N LYS A 84 1.54 -3.77 -9.00
CA LYS A 84 2.52 -4.17 -10.02
C LYS A 84 2.78 -5.68 -9.99
N ARG A 85 2.99 -6.25 -8.81
CA ARG A 85 3.26 -7.69 -8.64
C ARG A 85 2.10 -8.56 -9.12
N ARG A 86 0.88 -8.04 -9.08
CA ARG A 86 -0.36 -8.72 -9.48
C ARG A 86 -0.83 -8.36 -10.89
N GLY A 87 -0.09 -7.53 -11.63
CA GLY A 87 -0.48 -7.12 -12.99
C GLY A 87 -1.69 -6.19 -13.06
N ARG A 88 -2.07 -5.55 -11.94
CA ARG A 88 -3.21 -4.64 -11.82
C ARG A 88 -2.85 -3.23 -12.28
N VAL A 89 -2.60 -3.10 -13.59
CA VAL A 89 -2.03 -1.88 -14.20
C VAL A 89 -2.98 -0.69 -14.09
N LYS A 90 -4.29 -0.91 -14.30
CA LYS A 90 -5.29 0.17 -14.27
C LYS A 90 -5.37 0.81 -12.89
N GLU A 91 -5.36 0.00 -11.84
CA GLU A 91 -5.40 0.45 -10.45
C GLU A 91 -4.09 1.14 -10.05
N ALA A 92 -2.95 0.66 -10.55
CA ALA A 92 -1.68 1.35 -10.37
C ALA A 92 -1.68 2.74 -11.04
N GLU A 93 -2.19 2.86 -12.27
CA GLU A 93 -2.30 4.15 -12.96
C GLU A 93 -3.26 5.12 -12.26
N ALA A 94 -4.40 4.61 -11.77
CA ALA A 94 -5.36 5.40 -10.99
C ALA A 94 -4.74 5.93 -9.70
N LEU A 95 -4.04 5.08 -8.93
CA LEU A 95 -3.35 5.48 -7.71
C LEU A 95 -2.28 6.54 -7.98
N MET A 96 -1.54 6.42 -9.07
CA MET A 96 -0.54 7.43 -9.46
C MET A 96 -1.17 8.77 -9.81
N LYS A 97 -2.37 8.78 -10.39
CA LYS A 97 -3.11 10.02 -10.65
C LYS A 97 -3.47 10.71 -9.32
N THR A 98 -3.99 9.95 -8.36
CA THR A 98 -4.27 10.45 -7.00
C THR A 98 -3.02 11.01 -6.32
N MET A 99 -1.87 10.33 -6.39
CA MET A 99 -0.62 10.83 -5.84
C MET A 99 -0.15 12.15 -6.46
N LYS A 100 -0.39 12.36 -7.77
CA LYS A 100 -0.06 13.62 -8.44
C LYS A 100 -0.97 14.75 -7.98
N GLU A 101 -2.26 14.48 -7.82
CA GLU A 101 -3.26 15.44 -7.37
C GLU A 101 -3.02 15.84 -5.90
N GLU A 102 -2.58 14.90 -5.07
CA GLU A 102 -2.24 15.13 -3.65
C GLU A 102 -0.83 15.72 -3.45
N GLY A 103 -0.05 15.94 -4.51
CA GLY A 103 1.28 16.54 -4.44
C GLY A 103 2.37 15.63 -3.83
N THR A 104 2.12 14.32 -3.70
CA THR A 104 3.02 13.34 -3.07
C THR A 104 3.98 12.65 -4.06
N PHE A 105 4.10 13.19 -5.28
CA PHE A 105 4.72 12.50 -6.41
C PHE A 105 6.24 12.66 -6.47
N ASP A 106 6.98 11.76 -5.83
CA ASP A 106 8.46 11.71 -5.93
C ASP A 106 8.95 10.88 -7.15
N SER A 107 10.20 11.13 -7.54
CA SER A 107 10.98 10.56 -8.64
C SER A 107 10.97 9.02 -8.76
N ILE A 108 10.74 8.31 -7.65
CA ILE A 108 10.75 6.84 -7.59
C ILE A 108 9.50 6.24 -8.26
N SER A 109 8.33 6.88 -8.11
CA SER A 109 7.06 6.40 -8.70
C SER A 109 7.12 6.37 -10.24
N ARG A 110 7.89 7.27 -10.86
CA ARG A 110 8.16 7.27 -12.32
C ARG A 110 8.90 6.01 -12.79
N ARG A 111 9.89 5.52 -12.02
CA ARG A 111 10.64 4.32 -12.37
C ARG A 111 9.78 3.06 -12.30
N THR A 112 8.90 2.98 -11.30
CA THR A 112 7.95 1.86 -11.14
C THR A 112 6.99 1.76 -12.32
N LEU A 113 6.50 2.89 -12.86
CA LEU A 113 5.62 2.93 -14.04
C LEU A 113 6.31 2.43 -15.32
N SER A 114 7.57 2.81 -15.55
CA SER A 114 8.34 2.32 -16.71
C SER A 114 8.45 0.79 -16.69
N MET A 115 8.62 0.20 -15.50
CA MET A 115 8.68 -1.25 -15.34
C MET A 115 7.30 -1.92 -15.43
N ALA A 116 6.25 -1.31 -14.86
CA ALA A 116 4.89 -1.86 -14.91
C ALA A 116 4.35 -1.89 -16.35
N ARG A 117 4.61 -0.85 -17.15
CA ARG A 117 4.27 -0.83 -18.58
C ARG A 117 5.02 -1.90 -19.37
N LYS A 118 6.31 -2.10 -19.11
CA LYS A 118 7.09 -3.17 -19.76
C LYS A 118 6.56 -4.56 -19.44
N ASN A 119 6.18 -4.82 -18.18
CA ASN A 119 5.63 -6.13 -17.77
C ASN A 119 4.19 -6.39 -18.29
N ALA A 120 3.44 -5.35 -18.67
CA ALA A 120 2.10 -5.48 -19.22
C ALA A 120 2.10 -5.81 -20.72
N VAL A 121 3.10 -5.32 -21.46
CA VAL A 121 3.31 -5.65 -22.88
C VAL A 121 3.74 -7.12 -23.06
N ASP A 122 4.35 -7.72 -22.04
CA ASP A 122 4.85 -9.11 -22.08
C ASP A 122 3.80 -10.17 -21.70
N LYS A 123 2.54 -9.76 -21.43
CA LYS A 123 1.46 -10.65 -20.96
C LYS A 123 0.19 -10.67 -21.81
N THR A 124 0.17 -10.03 -22.97
CA THR A 124 -0.85 -10.33 -23.97
C THR A 124 -0.52 -11.70 -24.58
N PRO A 125 -1.36 -12.74 -24.42
CA PRO A 125 -1.18 -13.94 -25.21
C PRO A 125 -1.41 -13.54 -26.67
N GLU A 126 -0.35 -13.60 -27.46
CA GLU A 126 -0.49 -13.70 -28.91
C GLU A 126 -1.11 -15.08 -29.19
N GLY A 127 -2.31 -15.10 -29.79
CA GLY A 127 -3.00 -16.31 -30.22
C GLY A 127 -4.46 -16.34 -29.83
#